data_AF-A0A855IU19-F1
#
_entry.id   AF-A0A855IU19-F1
#
_cell.length_a   1.000
_cell.length_b   1.000
_cell.length_c   1.000
_cell.angle_alpha   90.00
_cell.angle_beta   90.00
_cell.angle_gamma   90.00
#
_symmetry.space_group_name_H-M   'P 1'
#
loop_
_entity.id
_entity.type
_entity.pdbx_description
1 polymer ?
#
loop_
_entity_poly.entity_id
_entity_poly.type
_entity_poly.pdbx_seq_one_letter_code
_entity_poly.pdbx_strand_id
1 'polypeptide(L)'
;MNEERKRKQAAVRAKRLRDKRKTSGNNDIRVTLSPDEIAKLNEICQFFACPSEPYTQVEALQSLIHRVHAEIPKIESDLGCCGKCGEQLPQGCAKLREGGLFNGDAMCWHTTNRIRIMPPAKGVAQ
;
A
#
# COMPACT_ATOMS: atom_id res chain seq x y z
N MET A 1 -25.55 -36.32 -12.72
CA MET A 1 -25.22 -35.66 -11.43
C MET A 1 -26.05 -34.39 -11.30
N ASN A 2 -26.94 -34.34 -10.31
CA ASN A 2 -27.98 -33.30 -10.19
C ASN A 2 -27.36 -31.90 -9.93
N GLU A 3 -27.71 -30.91 -10.75
CA GLU A 3 -27.29 -29.49 -10.68
C GLU A 3 -27.33 -28.95 -9.24
N GLU A 4 -28.37 -29.32 -8.51
CA GLU A 4 -28.60 -28.90 -7.13
C GLU A 4 -27.54 -29.42 -6.16
N ARG A 5 -27.04 -30.65 -6.37
CA ARG A 5 -25.95 -31.24 -5.58
C ARG A 5 -24.64 -30.49 -5.82
N LYS A 6 -24.38 -30.05 -7.06
CA LYS A 6 -23.20 -29.23 -7.40
C LYS A 6 -23.28 -27.85 -6.75
N ARG A 7 -24.45 -27.19 -6.78
CA ARG A 7 -24.66 -25.89 -6.12
C ARG A 7 -24.47 -25.98 -4.60
N LYS A 8 -25.03 -27.00 -3.95
CA LYS A 8 -24.83 -27.26 -2.50
C LYS A 8 -23.36 -27.49 -2.14
N GLN A 9 -22.63 -28.26 -2.95
CA GLN A 9 -21.19 -28.47 -2.74
C GLN A 9 -20.36 -27.20 -2.94
N ALA A 10 -20.66 -26.38 -3.96
CA ALA A 10 -20.00 -25.09 -4.18
C ALA A 10 -20.24 -24.12 -3.01
N ALA A 11 -21.47 -24.06 -2.49
CA ALA A 11 -21.82 -23.23 -1.33
C ALA A 11 -21.05 -23.65 -0.06
N VAL A 12 -20.93 -24.96 0.19
CA VAL A 12 -20.15 -25.50 1.33
C VAL A 12 -18.65 -25.18 1.17
N ARG A 13 -18.08 -25.31 -0.04
CA ARG A 13 -16.69 -24.93 -0.31
C ARG A 13 -16.45 -23.44 -0.08
N ALA A 14 -17.33 -22.59 -0.59
CA ALA A 14 -17.26 -21.15 -0.37
C ALA A 14 -17.39 -20.77 1.11
N LYS A 15 -18.26 -21.46 1.87
CA LYS A 15 -18.38 -21.26 3.32
C LYS A 15 -17.09 -21.65 4.05
N ARG A 16 -16.54 -22.84 3.78
CA ARG A 16 -15.25 -23.28 4.36
C ARG A 16 -14.10 -22.33 4.04
N LEU A 17 -14.05 -21.78 2.83
CA LEU A 17 -13.03 -20.80 2.44
C LEU A 17 -13.19 -19.50 3.25
N ARG A 18 -14.42 -19.01 3.43
CA ARG A 18 -14.70 -17.83 4.27
C ARG A 18 -14.35 -18.07 5.73
N ASP A 19 -14.70 -19.23 6.28
CA ASP A 19 -14.42 -19.58 7.68
C ASP A 19 -12.90 -19.69 7.91
N LYS A 20 -12.16 -20.34 7.00
CA LYS A 20 -10.69 -20.40 7.06
C LYS A 20 -10.04 -19.01 7.00
N ARG A 21 -10.54 -18.12 6.14
CA ARG A 21 -10.04 -16.74 6.04
C ARG A 21 -10.27 -15.97 7.34
N LYS A 22 -11.49 -16.05 7.91
CA LYS A 22 -11.82 -15.46 9.22
C LYS A 22 -10.88 -15.93 10.33
N THR A 23 -10.57 -17.23 10.37
CA THR A 23 -9.66 -17.77 11.40
C THR A 23 -8.20 -17.40 11.18
N SER A 24 -7.78 -17.13 9.94
CA SER A 24 -6.39 -16.78 9.61
C SER A 24 -6.03 -15.31 9.82
N GLY A 25 -7.00 -14.44 10.12
CA GLY A 25 -6.79 -12.99 10.20
C GLY A 25 -6.54 -12.31 8.84
N ASN A 26 -6.51 -13.07 7.74
CA ASN A 26 -6.34 -12.56 6.39
C ASN A 26 -7.59 -11.80 5.93
N ASN A 27 -7.38 -10.55 5.50
CA ASN A 27 -8.41 -9.70 4.92
C ASN A 27 -8.19 -9.58 3.40
N ASP A 28 -9.25 -9.82 2.64
CA ASP A 28 -9.23 -9.61 1.19
C ASP A 28 -9.62 -8.16 0.88
N ILE A 29 -8.77 -7.44 0.15
CA ILE A 29 -9.09 -6.12 -0.40
C ILE A 29 -9.46 -6.31 -1.88
N ARG A 30 -10.67 -5.90 -2.26
CA ARG A 30 -11.08 -5.86 -3.67
C ARG A 30 -10.78 -4.48 -4.24
N VAL A 31 -10.00 -4.44 -5.32
CA VAL A 31 -9.66 -3.23 -6.06
C VAL A 31 -10.09 -3.41 -7.50
N THR A 32 -10.80 -2.42 -8.05
CA THR A 32 -11.07 -2.33 -9.47
C THR A 32 -9.94 -1.55 -10.11
N LEU A 33 -9.25 -2.16 -11.07
CA LEU A 33 -8.15 -1.52 -11.80
C LEU A 33 -8.63 -1.10 -13.20
N SER A 34 -8.24 0.09 -13.61
CA SER A 34 -8.36 0.55 -14.99
C SER A 34 -7.45 -0.28 -15.93
N PRO A 35 -7.71 -0.28 -17.25
CA PRO A 35 -6.88 -1.00 -18.21
C PRO A 35 -5.39 -0.59 -18.16
N ASP A 36 -5.12 0.70 -17.93
CA ASP A 36 -3.76 1.23 -17.78
C ASP A 36 -3.05 0.68 -16.53
N GLU A 37 -3.74 0.63 -15.40
CA GLU A 37 -3.19 0.04 -14.16
C GLU A 37 -2.92 -1.46 -14.30
N ILE A 38 -3.78 -2.19 -15.02
CA ILE A 38 -3.58 -3.62 -15.30
C ILE A 38 -2.32 -3.82 -16.18
N ALA A 39 -2.13 -2.99 -17.21
CA ALA A 39 -0.96 -3.05 -18.07
C ALA A 39 0.33 -2.84 -17.25
N LYS A 40 0.36 -1.78 -16.43
CA LYS A 40 1.48 -1.48 -15.52
C LYS A 40 1.76 -2.62 -14.53
N LEU A 41 0.71 -3.24 -13.97
CA LEU A 41 0.88 -4.37 -13.05
C LEU A 41 1.48 -5.60 -13.76
N ASN A 42 1.10 -5.86 -15.01
CA ASN A 42 1.67 -6.96 -15.78
C ASN A 42 3.16 -6.71 -16.10
N GLU A 43 3.54 -5.48 -16.44
CA GLU A 43 4.95 -5.10 -16.63
C GLU A 43 5.76 -5.31 -15.35
N ILE A 44 5.22 -4.91 -14.20
CA ILE A 44 5.83 -5.14 -12.88
C ILE A 44 6.05 -6.64 -12.63
N CYS A 45 5.05 -7.47 -12.93
CA CYS A 45 5.14 -8.92 -12.77
C CYS A 45 6.27 -9.53 -13.60
N GLN A 46 6.43 -9.06 -14.85
CA GLN A 46 7.50 -9.50 -15.74
C GLN A 46 8.87 -8.97 -15.31
N PHE A 47 8.95 -7.71 -14.89
CA PHE A 47 10.21 -7.07 -14.54
C PHE A 47 10.89 -7.74 -13.33
N PHE A 48 10.12 -8.07 -12.29
CA PHE A 48 10.65 -8.74 -11.09
C PHE A 48 10.77 -10.26 -11.23
N ALA A 49 10.35 -10.81 -12.37
CA ALA A 49 10.45 -12.24 -12.66
C ALA A 49 11.91 -12.70 -12.79
N CYS A 50 12.78 -11.88 -13.36
CA CYS A 50 14.05 -12.34 -13.93
C CYS A 50 15.00 -12.93 -12.88
N PRO A 51 15.57 -14.15 -13.07
CA PRO A 51 15.48 -15.03 -14.25
C PRO A 51 14.36 -16.10 -14.18
N SER A 52 13.53 -16.06 -13.15
CA SER A 52 12.44 -17.00 -12.88
C SER A 52 11.15 -16.69 -13.66
N GLU A 53 10.12 -17.50 -13.42
CA GLU A 53 8.78 -17.25 -13.95
C GLU A 53 8.20 -15.92 -13.42
N PRO A 54 7.42 -15.20 -14.26
CA PRO A 54 6.72 -13.99 -13.84
C PRO A 54 5.86 -14.20 -12.62
N TYR A 55 5.90 -13.21 -11.72
CA TYR A 55 5.04 -13.22 -10.55
C TYR A 55 3.58 -13.19 -10.99
N THR A 56 2.72 -13.82 -10.21
CA THR A 56 1.30 -13.52 -10.31
C THR A 56 1.04 -12.08 -9.85
N GLN A 57 -0.04 -11.47 -10.34
CA GLN A 57 -0.45 -10.12 -9.92
C GLN A 57 -0.57 -10.00 -8.39
N VAL A 58 -1.02 -11.08 -7.73
CA VAL A 58 -1.16 -11.12 -6.26
C VAL A 58 0.20 -11.11 -5.58
N GLU A 59 1.15 -11.93 -6.02
CA GLU A 59 2.50 -11.98 -5.47
C GLU A 59 3.26 -10.67 -5.70
N ALA A 60 3.09 -10.06 -6.87
CA ALA A 60 3.64 -8.74 -7.18
C ALA A 60 3.10 -7.68 -6.21
N LEU A 61 1.78 -7.61 -6.00
CA LEU A 61 1.17 -6.66 -5.06
C LEU A 61 1.64 -6.88 -3.61
N GLN A 62 1.71 -8.14 -3.16
CA GLN A 62 2.24 -8.46 -1.83
C GLN A 62 3.71 -8.04 -1.69
N SER A 63 4.53 -8.33 -2.70
CA SER A 63 5.94 -7.96 -2.73
C SER A 63 6.13 -6.43 -2.70
N LEU A 64 5.29 -5.69 -3.42
CA LEU A 64 5.33 -4.22 -3.43
C LEU A 64 5.01 -3.63 -2.04
N ILE A 65 4.04 -4.20 -1.31
CA ILE A 65 3.74 -3.77 0.06
C ILE A 65 4.98 -3.90 0.95
N HIS A 66 5.66 -5.04 0.90
CA HIS A 66 6.87 -5.26 1.70
C HIS A 66 8.00 -4.30 1.33
N ARG A 67 8.21 -4.04 0.03
CA ARG A 67 9.26 -3.12 -0.44
C ARG A 67 8.99 -1.69 -0.03
N VAL A 68 7.79 -1.18 -0.28
CA VAL A 68 7.41 0.18 0.11
C VAL A 68 7.49 0.36 1.63
N HIS A 69 7.03 -0.64 2.40
CA HIS A 69 7.11 -0.58 3.86
C HIS A 69 8.57 -0.56 4.36
N ALA A 70 9.47 -1.29 3.70
CA ALA A 70 10.90 -1.29 4.07
C ALA A 70 11.59 0.06 3.85
N GLU A 71 11.02 0.95 3.02
CA GLU A 71 11.54 2.30 2.80
C GLU A 71 11.13 3.29 3.90
N ILE A 72 10.07 3.00 4.67
CA ILE A 72 9.52 3.92 5.69
C ILE A 72 10.58 4.42 6.67
N PRO A 73 11.42 3.57 7.31
CA PRO A 73 12.39 4.06 8.30
C PRO A 73 13.41 5.01 7.70
N LYS A 74 13.79 4.79 6.43
CA LYS A 74 14.69 5.69 5.71
C LYS A 74 14.02 7.02 5.42
N ILE A 75 12.77 7.00 4.97
CA ILE A 75 11.99 8.22 4.73
C ILE A 75 11.85 9.02 6.03
N GLU A 76 11.51 8.37 7.14
CA GLU A 76 11.44 9.01 8.46
C GLU A 76 12.77 9.63 8.88
N SER A 77 13.88 8.90 8.70
CA SER A 77 15.22 9.42 8.97
C SER A 77 15.57 10.64 8.11
N ASP A 78 15.26 10.59 6.82
CA ASP A 78 15.55 11.68 5.88
C ASP A 78 14.69 12.93 6.17
N LEU A 79 13.46 12.74 6.66
CA LEU A 79 12.56 13.83 7.05
C LEU A 79 12.91 14.44 8.41
N GLY A 80 13.41 13.63 9.34
CA GLY A 80 13.70 14.06 10.72
C GLY A 80 12.46 14.49 11.51
N CYS A 81 12.67 15.35 12.50
CA CYS A 81 11.60 15.82 13.38
C CYS A 81 11.07 17.21 13.00
N CYS A 82 9.82 17.47 13.34
CA CYS A 82 9.21 18.80 13.19
C CYS A 82 9.93 19.81 14.10
N GLY A 83 10.42 20.91 13.53
CA GLY A 83 11.11 21.96 14.29
C GLY A 83 10.26 22.70 15.34
N LYS A 84 8.92 22.56 15.32
CA LYS A 84 8.03 23.20 16.30
C LYS A 84 7.63 22.28 17.45
N CYS A 85 7.19 21.05 17.14
CA CYS A 85 6.69 20.12 18.15
C CYS A 85 7.68 19.00 18.52
N GLY A 86 8.78 18.84 17.77
CA GLY A 86 9.77 17.78 17.98
C GLY A 86 9.33 16.38 17.52
N GLU A 87 8.10 16.22 17.04
CA GLU A 87 7.57 14.90 16.62
C GLU A 87 8.10 14.48 15.24
N GLN A 88 8.21 13.16 15.05
CA GLN A 88 8.69 12.54 13.82
C GLN A 88 7.83 12.90 12.61
N LEU A 89 8.45 13.38 11.54
CA LEU A 89 7.79 13.62 10.25
C LEU A 89 7.69 12.29 9.47
N PRO A 90 6.63 12.07 8.66
CA PRO A 90 5.66 13.07 8.19
C PRO A 90 4.47 13.30 9.14
N GLN A 91 4.35 12.55 10.25
CA GLN A 91 3.21 12.72 11.17
C GLN A 91 3.24 14.10 11.86
N GLY A 92 4.38 14.47 12.44
CA GLY A 92 4.61 15.76 13.08
C GLY A 92 3.50 16.16 14.06
N CYS A 93 3.02 17.40 13.94
CA CYS A 93 1.98 17.95 14.82
C CYS A 93 0.63 17.25 14.71
N ALA A 94 0.40 16.42 13.68
CA ALA A 94 -0.84 15.65 13.56
C ALA A 94 -0.98 14.61 14.68
N LYS A 95 0.13 14.22 15.31
CA LYS A 95 0.12 13.38 16.51
C LYS A 95 -0.51 14.06 17.73
N LEU A 96 -0.40 15.40 17.82
CA LEU A 96 -0.90 16.18 18.96
C LEU A 96 -2.34 16.65 18.76
N ARG A 97 -2.73 16.92 17.52
CA ARG A 97 -4.09 17.33 17.14
C ARG A 97 -4.37 16.88 15.72
N GLU A 98 -5.54 16.31 15.47
CA GLU A 98 -6.01 15.97 14.13
C GLU A 98 -5.92 17.19 13.20
N GLY A 99 -5.38 16.99 12.00
CA GLY A 99 -5.12 18.07 11.04
C GLY A 99 -3.83 18.88 11.30
N GLY A 100 -3.15 18.67 12.43
CA GLY A 100 -1.87 19.28 12.76
C GLY A 100 -1.99 20.63 13.47
N LEU A 101 -1.45 20.73 14.69
CA LEU A 101 -1.58 21.93 15.55
C LEU A 101 -1.15 23.25 14.88
N PHE A 102 -0.09 23.22 14.07
CA PHE A 102 0.45 24.39 13.38
C PHE A 102 0.17 24.38 11.87
N ASN A 103 -0.71 23.52 11.38
CA ASN A 103 -1.01 23.47 9.95
C ASN A 103 -1.62 24.80 9.47
N GLY A 104 -1.08 25.37 8.38
CA GLY A 104 -1.42 26.69 7.86
C GLY A 104 -0.44 27.80 8.30
N ASP A 105 0.41 27.54 9.28
CA ASP A 105 1.47 28.47 9.68
C ASP A 105 2.61 28.49 8.64
N ALA A 106 3.19 29.67 8.40
CA ALA A 106 4.25 29.87 7.41
C ALA A 106 5.51 29.01 7.66
N MET A 107 5.76 28.63 8.91
CA MET A 107 6.88 27.77 9.32
C MET A 107 6.47 26.31 9.56
N CYS A 108 5.22 25.94 9.28
CA CYS A 108 4.80 24.55 9.39
C CYS A 108 5.39 23.74 8.24
N TRP A 109 6.04 22.62 8.57
CA TRP A 109 6.61 21.72 7.57
C TRP A 109 5.59 21.28 6.51
N HIS A 110 4.34 20.98 6.88
CA HIS A 110 3.27 20.62 5.94
C HIS A 110 2.80 21.78 5.05
N THR A 111 2.96 23.02 5.51
CA THR A 111 2.54 24.22 4.77
C THR A 111 3.64 24.70 3.84
N THR A 112 4.88 24.73 4.32
CA THR A 112 6.05 25.10 3.53
C THR A 112 6.34 24.05 2.45
N ASN A 113 6.21 22.77 2.78
CA ASN A 113 6.45 21.69 1.85
C ASN A 113 5.10 21.11 1.42
N ARG A 114 4.71 21.30 0.16
CA ARG A 114 3.51 20.68 -0.45
C ARG A 114 3.78 19.21 -0.78
N ILE A 115 4.04 18.40 0.25
CA ILE A 115 4.87 17.19 0.15
C ILE A 115 4.24 16.04 -0.62
N ARG A 116 5.05 15.46 -1.51
CA ARG A 116 4.99 14.04 -1.88
C ARG A 116 5.92 13.28 -0.93
N ILE A 117 5.36 12.42 -0.09
CA ILE A 117 6.13 11.66 0.94
C ILE A 117 7.04 10.63 0.27
N MET A 118 6.59 10.09 -0.86
CA MET A 118 7.42 9.24 -1.70
C MET A 118 8.33 10.12 -2.56
N PRO A 119 9.66 9.90 -2.55
CA PRO A 119 10.55 10.60 -3.46
C PRO A 119 10.13 10.31 -4.92
N PRO A 120 10.25 11.29 -5.84
CA PRO A 120 9.98 11.03 -7.25
C PRO A 120 10.89 9.91 -7.73
N ALA A 121 10.37 9.03 -8.59
CA ALA A 121 11.17 7.98 -9.21
C ALA A 121 12.44 8.61 -9.81
N LYS A 122 13.62 8.13 -9.39
CA LYS A 122 14.91 8.66 -9.85
C LYS A 122 14.90 8.73 -11.38
N GLY A 123 15.06 9.93 -11.94
CA GLY A 123 15.10 10.17 -13.38
C GLY A 123 13.90 10.91 -13.98
N VAL A 124 12.83 11.15 -13.21
CA VAL A 124 11.78 12.11 -13.62
C VAL A 124 12.20 13.50 -13.13
N ALA A 125 12.98 14.20 -13.94
CA ALA A 125 13.19 15.63 -13.75
C ALA A 125 11.82 16.35 -13.84
N GLN A 126 11.62 17.35 -12.97
CA GLN A 126 10.46 18.23 -13.04
C GLN A 126 10.55 19.14 -14.27
#